data_AF-A0A9X4R2X7-F1
#
_entry.id   AF-A0A9X4R2X7-F1
#
_cell.length_a   1.000
_cell.length_b   1.000
_cell.length_c   1.000
_cell.angle_alpha   90.00
_cell.angle_beta   90.00
_cell.angle_gamma   90.00
#
_symmetry.space_group_name_H-M   'P 1'
#
loop_
_entity.id
_entity.type
_entity.pdbx_description
1 polymer ?
#
loop_
_entity_poly.entity_id
_entity_poly.type
_entity_poly.pdbx_seq_one_letter_code
_entity_poly.pdbx_strand_id
1 'polypeptide(L)' 'MENIFGNYNYNESQKVKIFSVLTHYDNKIKGDVSDFSVTNIVEELKEDQIEISDKNIFDIVDKYNEEEQFTNLYLYLN' A
#
# COMPACT_ATOMS: atom_id res chain seq x y z
N MET A 1 -11.45 13.01 -5.67
CA MET A 1 -10.51 12.52 -4.66
C MET A 1 -11.29 12.13 -3.42
N GLU A 2 -11.71 10.87 -3.42
CA GLU A 2 -12.25 10.25 -2.22
C GLU A 2 -11.11 10.08 -1.19
N ASN A 3 -11.40 10.21 0.09
CA ASN A 3 -10.38 9.96 1.11
C ASN A 3 -10.10 8.46 1.17
N ILE A 4 -8.99 8.02 0.56
CA ILE A 4 -8.59 6.60 0.49
C ILE A 4 -8.58 5.96 1.89
N PHE A 5 -8.14 6.72 2.89
CA PHE A 5 -8.05 6.28 4.28
C PHE A 5 -9.32 6.53 5.12
N GLY A 6 -10.39 7.08 4.53
CA GLY A 6 -11.57 7.56 5.26
C GLY A 6 -12.29 6.50 6.09
N ASN A 7 -12.17 5.22 5.71
CA ASN A 7 -12.79 4.09 6.40
C ASN A 7 -11.84 3.36 7.37
N TYR A 8 -10.60 3.83 7.54
CA TYR A 8 -9.60 3.17 8.37
C TYR A 8 -9.24 4.03 9.59
N ASN A 9 -9.07 3.38 10.73
CA ASN A 9 -8.72 4.06 11.99
C ASN A 9 -7.20 4.24 12.13
N TYR A 10 -6.57 4.85 11.11
CA TYR A 10 -5.17 5.23 11.13
C TYR A 10 -5.03 6.71 11.50
N ASN A 11 -4.03 7.05 12.31
CA ASN A 11 -3.67 8.45 12.53
C ASN A 11 -2.92 9.01 11.31
N GLU A 12 -2.77 10.34 11.22
CA GLU A 12 -2.14 10.98 10.06
C GLU A 12 -0.71 10.49 9.80
N SER A 13 0.08 10.24 10.86
CA SER A 13 1.43 9.69 10.72
C SER A 13 1.41 8.29 10.09
N GLN A 14 0.50 7.43 10.56
CA GLN A 14 0.32 6.08 10.01
C GLN A 14 -0.13 6.12 8.54
N LYS A 15 -1.06 7.01 8.18
CA LYS A 15 -1.50 7.18 6.78
C LYS A 15 -0.34 7.59 5.87
N VAL A 16 0.45 8.58 6.30
CA VAL A 16 1.64 9.01 5.55
C VAL A 16 2.63 7.86 5.39
N LYS A 17 2.81 7.06 6.43
CA LYS A 17 3.73 5.93 6.40
C LYS A 17 3.24 4.81 5.48
N ILE A 18 1.95 4.44 5.54
CA ILE A 18 1.34 3.48 4.60
C ILE A 18 1.51 3.97 3.17
N PHE A 19 1.18 5.23 2.89
CA PHE A 19 1.36 5.82 1.57
C PHE A 19 2.83 5.77 1.10
N SER A 20 3.78 6.09 1.98
CA SER A 20 5.21 6.03 1.67
C SER A 20 5.67 4.62 1.32
N VAL A 21 5.21 3.61 2.08
CA VAL A 21 5.55 2.20 1.81
C VAL A 21 4.96 1.78 0.46
N LEU A 22 3.68 2.06 0.20
CA LEU A 22 3.07 1.73 -1.09
C LEU A 22 3.76 2.43 -2.27
N THR A 23 4.18 3.70 -2.10
CA THR A 23 4.95 4.44 -3.10
C THR A 23 6.32 3.80 -3.36
N HIS A 24 6.97 3.26 -2.34
CA HIS A 24 8.24 2.53 -2.49
C HIS A 24 8.07 1.28 -3.36
N TYR A 25 7.00 0.49 -3.14
CA TYR A 25 6.71 -0.68 -3.97
C TYR A 25 6.25 -0.33 -5.39
N ASP A 26 5.49 0.74 -5.57
CA ASP A 26 5.14 1.28 -6.89
C ASP A 26 6.39 1.65 -7.70
N ASN A 27 7.36 2.32 -7.06
CA ASN A 27 8.64 2.65 -7.70
C ASN A 27 9.49 1.42 -8.03
N LYS A 28 9.44 0.35 -7.22
CA LYS A 28 10.09 -0.93 -7.54
C LYS A 28 9.54 -1.51 -8.85
N ILE A 29 8.21 -1.55 -9.01
CA ILE A 29 7.58 -2.03 -10.26
C ILE A 29 8.03 -1.18 -11.45
N LYS A 30 8.00 0.15 -11.32
CA LYS A 30 8.43 1.08 -12.38
C LYS A 30 9.92 0.93 -12.73
N GLY A 31 10.72 0.38 -11.83
CA GLY A 31 12.13 0.02 -12.03
C GLY A 31 12.36 -1.43 -12.45
N ASP A 32 11.34 -2.13 -12.94
CA ASP A 32 11.37 -3.54 -13.36
C ASP A 32 11.69 -4.55 -12.23
N VAL A 33 11.41 -4.18 -10.97
CA VAL A 33 11.52 -5.07 -9.80
C VAL A 33 10.12 -5.48 -9.35
N SER A 34 9.75 -6.72 -9.66
CA SER A 34 8.44 -7.30 -9.34
C SER A 34 8.47 -8.40 -8.28
N ASP A 35 9.64 -8.64 -7.65
CA ASP A 35 9.81 -9.68 -6.63
C ASP A 35 9.43 -9.15 -5.24
N PHE A 36 8.13 -9.06 -4.98
CA PHE A 36 7.55 -8.82 -3.66
C PHE A 36 6.11 -9.36 -3.61
N SER A 37 5.57 -9.44 -2.40
CA SER A 37 4.21 -9.89 -2.11
C SER A 37 3.52 -8.92 -1.15
N VAL A 38 2.21 -9.10 -0.94
CA VAL A 38 1.47 -8.38 0.10
C VAL A 38 2.08 -8.62 1.48
N THR A 39 2.64 -9.80 1.73
CA THR A 39 3.31 -10.16 2.98
C THR A 39 4.48 -9.22 3.26
N ASN A 40 5.29 -8.89 2.25
CA ASN A 40 6.43 -7.98 2.43
C ASN A 40 5.98 -6.56 2.83
N ILE A 41 4.89 -6.07 2.24
CA ILE A 41 4.30 -4.75 2.57
C ILE A 41 3.78 -4.75 4.02
N VAL A 42 3.07 -5.82 4.40
CA VAL A 42 2.50 -5.97 5.74
C VAL A 42 3.61 -6.11 6.80
N GLU A 43 4.67 -6.86 6.51
CA GLU A 43 5.84 -6.99 7.38
C GLU A 43 6.53 -5.64 7.59
N GLU A 44 6.79 -4.89 6.52
CA GLU A 44 7.40 -3.56 6.60
C GLU A 44 6.57 -2.60 7.46
N LEU A 45 5.24 -2.60 7.30
CA LEU A 45 4.35 -1.77 8.12
C LEU A 45 4.29 -2.23 9.58
N LYS A 46 4.41 -3.54 9.84
CA LYS A 46 4.50 -4.07 11.20
C LYS A 46 5.79 -3.64 11.91
N GLU A 47 6.92 -3.59 11.20
CA GLU A 47 8.19 -3.06 11.76
C GLU A 47 8.04 -1.61 12.25
N ASP A 48 7.21 -0.82 11.56
CA ASP A 48 6.86 0.54 11.92
C ASP A 48 5.70 0.65 12.94
N GLN A 49 5.33 -0.45 13.60
CA GLN A 49 4.23 -0.52 14.57
C GLN A 49 2.86 -0.14 13.99
N ILE A 50 2.65 -0.41 12.69
CA ILE A 50 1.37 -0.20 12.01
C ILE A 50 0.72 -1.55 11.76
N GLU A 51 -0.31 -1.85 12.55
CA GLU A 51 -1.13 -3.04 12.32
C GLU A 51 -2.07 -2.82 11.12
N ILE A 52 -1.91 -3.66 10.11
CA ILE A 52 -2.73 -3.67 8.91
C ILE A 52 -2.93 -5.11 8.45
N SER A 53 -4.15 -5.43 8.03
CA SER A 53 -4.46 -6.73 7.44
C SER A 53 -4.17 -6.71 5.94
N ASP A 54 -3.93 -7.89 5.37
CA ASP A 54 -3.74 -8.05 3.93
C ASP A 54 -4.95 -7.49 3.17
N LYS A 55 -6.17 -7.76 3.66
CA LYS A 55 -7.40 -7.19 3.10
C LYS A 55 -7.36 -5.66 3.04
N ASN A 56 -6.94 -5.00 4.11
CA ASN A 56 -6.84 -3.54 4.11
C ASN A 56 -5.79 -3.03 3.12
N ILE A 57 -4.66 -3.75 2.95
CA ILE A 57 -3.68 -3.42 1.92
C ILE A 57 -4.30 -3.53 0.52
N PHE A 58 -4.97 -4.64 0.21
CA PHE A 58 -5.67 -4.81 -1.06
C PHE A 58 -6.69 -3.69 -1.30
N ASP A 59 -7.57 -3.42 -0.34
CA ASP A 59 -8.60 -2.39 -0.45
C ASP A 59 -7.99 -0.97 -0.61
N ILE A 60 -6.85 -0.67 0.02
CA ILE A 60 -6.15 0.62 -0.13
C ILE A 60 -5.48 0.72 -1.50
N VAL A 61 -4.78 -0.33 -1.91
CA VAL A 61 -4.10 -0.41 -3.20
C VAL A 61 -5.08 -0.29 -4.36
N ASP A 62 -6.22 -0.98 -4.28
CA ASP A 62 -7.27 -0.93 -5.29
C ASP A 62 -7.77 0.50 -5.52
N LYS A 63 -8.05 1.24 -4.43
CA LYS A 63 -8.43 2.66 -4.52
C LYS A 63 -7.35 3.55 -5.12
N TYR A 64 -6.08 3.32 -4.79
CA TYR A 64 -4.97 4.07 -5.41
C TYR A 64 -4.83 3.76 -6.90
N ASN A 65 -5.13 2.53 -7.33
CA ASN A 65 -5.14 2.14 -8.73
C ASN A 65 -6.35 2.73 -9.48
N GLU A 66 -7.55 2.72 -8.87
CA GLU A 66 -8.77 3.33 -9.43
C GLU A 66 -8.61 4.84 -9.68
N GLU A 67 -7.86 5.53 -8.80
CA GLU A 67 -7.53 6.96 -8.94
C GLU A 67 -6.26 7.20 -9.80
N GLU A 68 -5.73 6.17 -10.48
CA GLU A 68 -4.54 6.20 -11.35
C GLU A 68 -3.26 6.75 -10.68
N GLN A 69 -3.16 6.65 -9.35
CA GLN A 69 -2.03 7.18 -8.58
C GLN A 69 -0.84 6.21 -8.51
N PHE A 70 -1.10 4.90 -8.58
CA PHE A 70 -0.07 3.86 -8.64
C PHE A 70 -0.17 3.05 -9.94
N THR A 71 0.96 2.51 -10.38
CA THR A 71 0.99 1.37 -11.28
C THR A 71 0.26 0.22 -10.60
N ASN A 72 -0.50 -0.58 -11.36
CA ASN A 72 -1.39 -1.60 -10.83
C ASN A 72 -0.66 -2.63 -9.94
N LEU A 73 -0.54 -2.29 -8.66
CA LEU A 73 0.16 -3.07 -7.63
C LEU A 73 -0.57 -4.41 -7.41
N TYR A 74 -1.87 -4.48 -7.67
CA TYR A 74 -2.69 -5.68 -7.49
C TYR A 74 -2.13 -6.90 -8.24
N LEU A 75 -1.51 -6.69 -9.40
CA LEU A 75 -0.92 -7.76 -10.21
C LEU A 75 0.31 -8.42 -9.57
N TYR A 76 0.90 -7.76 -8.57
CA TYR A 76 2.14 -8.15 -7.91
C TYR A 76 1.93 -8.59 -6.44
N LEU A 77 0.72 -8.43 -5.92
CA LEU A 77 0.35 -8.80 -4.55
C LEU A 77 -0.12 -10.27 -4.46
N ASN A 78 0.59 -11.20 -5.11
CA ASN A 78 0.32 -12.65 -4.98
C ASN A 78 0.83 -13.23 -3.66
#